data_AF-A0A8K0JSP1-F1
#
_entry.id   AF-A0A8K0JSP1-F1
#
_cell.length_a   1.000
_cell.length_b   1.000
_cell.length_c   1.000
_cell.angle_alpha   90.00
_cell.angle_beta   90.00
_cell.angle_gamma   90.00
#
_symmetry.space_group_name_H-M   'P 1'
#
loop_
_entity.id
_entity.type
_entity.pdbx_description
1 polymer ?
#
loop_
_entity_poly.entity_id
_entity_poly.type
_entity_poly.pdbx_seq_one_letter_code
_entity_poly.pdbx_strand_id
1 'polypeptide(L)'
;MFKKPIVCDTIDIAEVGKALIRLPRFKSSSALAAAQEQRIAKLKMEIKDLEQKFGDQDANAIVKAHIELLHSYNEIKDGTQALIGKYAVMTGSTVRDIHEQMSLSLVE
;
A
#
# COMPACT_ATOMS: atom_id res chain seq x y z
N MET A 1 58.89 58.31 -2.68
CA MET A 1 58.04 59.51 -2.69
C MET A 1 56.74 59.15 -3.41
N PHE A 2 55.58 59.49 -2.82
CA PHE A 2 54.20 59.42 -3.34
C PHE A 2 53.43 58.08 -3.30
N LYS A 3 52.54 57.96 -2.30
CA LYS A 3 51.28 57.18 -2.25
C LYS A 3 50.14 58.00 -2.91
N LYS A 4 49.16 57.35 -3.58
CA LYS A 4 47.68 57.64 -3.61
C LYS A 4 46.96 56.87 -4.76
N PRO A 5 45.61 56.73 -4.78
CA PRO A 5 44.87 55.52 -4.39
C PRO A 5 44.22 54.77 -5.58
N ILE A 6 43.72 53.56 -5.33
CA ILE A 6 42.90 52.78 -6.26
C ILE A 6 41.54 53.47 -6.40
N VAL A 7 41.21 53.98 -7.58
CA VAL A 7 39.87 54.46 -7.92
C VAL A 7 39.23 53.39 -8.80
N CYS A 8 38.04 52.98 -8.40
CA CYS A 8 37.24 51.94 -9.01
C CYS A 8 36.69 52.45 -10.34
N ASP A 9 37.12 51.85 -11.46
CA ASP A 9 36.53 52.14 -12.76
C ASP A 9 35.07 51.67 -12.75
N THR A 10 34.17 52.61 -12.99
CA THR A 10 32.74 52.40 -13.17
C THR A 10 32.51 51.40 -14.30
N ILE A 11 32.10 50.19 -13.94
CA ILE A 11 31.62 49.18 -14.89
C ILE A 11 30.24 49.63 -15.40
N ASP A 12 30.16 49.86 -16.71
CA ASP A 12 28.94 50.23 -17.42
C ASP A 12 27.84 49.17 -17.23
N ILE A 13 26.71 49.59 -16.65
CA ILE A 13 25.59 48.72 -16.24
C ILE A 13 24.88 48.10 -17.47
N ALA A 14 25.14 48.61 -18.68
CA ALA A 14 24.52 48.14 -19.91
C ALA A 14 25.01 46.77 -20.40
N GLU A 15 26.23 46.37 -20.05
CA GLU A 15 26.83 45.12 -20.55
C GLU A 15 26.37 43.89 -19.74
N VAL A 16 26.10 44.08 -18.45
CA VAL A 16 25.56 43.04 -17.55
C VAL A 16 24.14 42.62 -17.96
N GLY A 17 23.38 43.51 -18.59
CA GLY A 17 21.98 43.27 -18.99
C GLY A 17 21.81 42.22 -20.09
N LYS A 18 22.79 42.02 -20.99
CA LYS A 18 22.67 41.06 -22.10
C LYS A 18 22.95 39.61 -21.69
N ALA A 19 23.72 39.40 -20.61
CA ALA A 19 24.06 38.05 -20.13
C ALA A 19 22.91 37.36 -19.37
N LEU A 20 21.88 38.09 -18.92
CA LEU A 20 20.80 37.56 -18.09
C LEU A 20 19.65 36.87 -18.88
N ILE A 21 19.67 36.94 -20.21
CA ILE A 21 18.53 36.47 -21.06
C ILE A 21 18.65 34.98 -21.42
N ARG A 22 19.72 34.28 -20.99
CA ARG A 22 19.96 32.86 -21.32
C ARG A 22 20.18 31.98 -20.10
N LEU A 23 19.35 32.12 -19.07
CA LEU A 23 19.23 31.13 -18.01
C LEU A 23 18.01 30.23 -18.28
N PRO A 24 18.14 28.89 -18.16
CA PRO A 24 16.99 28.02 -18.28
C PRO A 24 16.00 28.39 -17.17
N ARG A 25 14.73 28.60 -17.53
CA ARG A 25 13.66 28.80 -16.56
C ARG A 25 13.71 27.67 -15.54
N PHE A 26 14.06 27.99 -14.30
CA PHE A 26 13.95 27.09 -13.17
C PHE A 26 12.50 26.59 -13.14
N LYS A 27 12.27 25.28 -13.34
CA LYS A 27 10.93 24.69 -13.38
C LYS A 27 10.18 25.17 -12.14
N SER A 28 9.18 26.01 -12.38
CA SER A 28 8.55 26.79 -11.34
C SER A 28 7.90 25.84 -10.33
N SER A 29 8.13 26.10 -9.04
CA SER A 29 7.45 25.45 -7.91
C SER A 29 5.93 25.33 -8.15
N SER A 30 5.34 26.28 -8.87
CA SER A 30 3.92 26.28 -9.25
C SER A 30 3.47 25.12 -10.15
N ALA A 31 4.31 24.61 -11.05
CA ALA A 31 3.94 23.49 -11.92
C ALA A 31 3.96 22.16 -11.14
N LEU A 32 4.88 22.03 -10.17
CA LEU A 32 4.90 20.89 -9.25
C LEU A 32 3.71 20.94 -8.29
N ALA A 33 3.38 22.13 -7.76
CA ALA A 33 2.22 22.34 -6.90
C ALA A 33 0.92 21.99 -7.63
N ALA A 34 0.74 22.44 -8.87
CA ALA A 34 -0.45 22.10 -9.67
C ALA A 34 -0.56 20.59 -9.96
N ALA A 35 0.56 19.91 -10.24
CA ALA A 35 0.57 18.45 -10.41
C ALA A 35 0.27 17.71 -9.11
N GLN A 36 0.72 18.23 -7.97
CA GLN A 36 0.39 17.69 -6.64
C GLN A 36 -1.08 17.87 -6.31
N GLU A 37 -1.67 19.03 -6.59
CA GLU A 37 -3.10 19.31 -6.40
C GLU A 37 -3.98 18.38 -7.23
N GLN A 38 -3.63 18.17 -8.51
CA GLN A 38 -4.34 17.21 -9.37
C GLN A 38 -4.28 15.78 -8.81
N ARG A 39 -3.11 15.37 -8.29
CA ARG A 39 -2.95 14.04 -7.68
C ARG A 39 -3.74 13.91 -6.38
N ILE A 40 -3.77 14.95 -5.55
CA ILE A 40 -4.57 15.00 -4.32
C ILE A 40 -6.07 14.92 -4.67
N ALA A 41 -6.53 15.64 -5.70
CA ALA A 41 -7.92 15.60 -6.14
C ALA A 41 -8.33 14.20 -6.61
N LYS A 42 -7.48 13.53 -7.39
CA LYS A 42 -7.72 12.16 -7.83
C LYS A 42 -7.78 11.16 -6.66
N LEU A 43 -6.81 11.24 -5.74
CA LEU A 43 -6.78 10.39 -4.55
C LEU A 43 -8.00 10.61 -3.65
N LYS A 44 -8.48 11.85 -3.51
CA LYS A 44 -9.71 12.15 -2.76
C LYS A 44 -10.96 11.55 -3.40
N MET A 45 -11.04 11.54 -4.73
CA MET A 45 -12.13 10.87 -5.44
C MET A 45 -12.09 9.35 -5.25
N GLU A 46 -10.90 8.74 -5.32
CA GLU A 46 -10.72 7.31 -5.08
C GLU A 46 -11.08 6.93 -3.65
N ILE A 47 -10.67 7.73 -2.65
CA ILE A 47 -11.06 7.52 -1.25
C ILE A 47 -12.58 7.57 -1.10
N LYS A 48 -13.25 8.57 -1.69
CA LYS A 48 -14.71 8.71 -1.60
C LYS A 48 -15.45 7.52 -2.25
N ASP A 49 -14.97 7.02 -3.38
CA ASP A 49 -15.53 5.85 -4.06
C ASP A 49 -15.32 4.57 -3.22
N LEU A 50 -14.17 4.44 -2.56
CA LEU A 50 -13.89 3.34 -1.63
C LEU A 50 -14.75 3.43 -0.37
N GLU A 51 -14.88 4.60 0.25
CA GLU A 51 -15.77 4.83 1.41
C GLU A 51 -17.23 4.50 1.06
N GLN A 52 -17.70 4.82 -0.15
CA GLN A 52 -19.05 4.46 -0.58
C GLN A 52 -19.24 2.95 -0.79
N LYS A 53 -18.20 2.24 -1.25
CA LYS A 53 -18.24 0.80 -1.50
C LYS A 53 -18.14 -0.04 -0.23
N PHE A 54 -17.30 0.38 0.72
CA PHE A 54 -17.04 -0.37 1.95
C PHE A 54 -17.84 0.14 3.15
N GLY A 55 -18.51 1.29 3.01
CA GLY A 55 -19.29 1.90 4.08
C GLY A 55 -18.43 2.31 5.28
N ASP A 56 -19.07 2.43 6.44
CA ASP A 56 -18.42 2.77 7.72
C ASP A 56 -17.90 1.51 8.45
N GLN A 57 -17.74 0.40 7.72
CA GLN A 57 -17.28 -0.85 8.33
C GLN A 57 -15.78 -0.80 8.56
N ASP A 58 -15.36 -1.06 9.80
CA ASP A 58 -13.95 -1.18 10.12
C ASP A 58 -13.35 -2.39 9.40
N ALA A 59 -12.56 -2.10 8.36
CA ALA A 59 -11.88 -3.11 7.56
C ALA A 59 -11.01 -4.05 8.42
N ASN A 60 -10.39 -3.52 9.50
CA ASN A 60 -9.61 -4.34 10.41
C ASN A 60 -10.49 -5.31 11.20
N ALA A 61 -11.68 -4.88 11.61
CA ALA A 61 -12.63 -5.74 12.30
C ALA A 61 -13.11 -6.89 11.40
N ILE A 62 -13.41 -6.62 10.12
CA ILE A 62 -13.83 -7.64 9.14
C ILE A 62 -12.73 -8.67 8.92
N VAL A 63 -11.50 -8.21 8.69
CA VAL A 63 -10.34 -9.09 8.47
C VAL A 63 -10.07 -9.93 9.71
N LYS A 64 -10.12 -9.32 10.90
CA LYS A 64 -9.94 -10.03 12.16
C LYS A 64 -10.99 -11.12 12.37
N ALA A 65 -12.26 -10.83 12.11
CA ALA A 65 -13.33 -11.82 12.18
C ALA A 65 -13.11 -13.00 11.21
N HIS A 66 -12.63 -12.72 10.00
CA HIS A 66 -12.29 -13.78 9.04
C HIS A 66 -11.10 -14.65 9.49
N ILE A 67 -10.07 -14.02 10.08
CA ILE A 67 -8.92 -14.74 10.63
C ILE A 67 -9.36 -15.67 11.76
N GLU A 68 -10.20 -15.18 12.67
CA GLU A 68 -10.74 -15.98 13.78
C GLU A 68 -11.57 -17.17 13.26
N LEU A 69 -12.44 -16.93 12.27
CA LEU A 69 -13.25 -17.99 11.66
C LEU A 69 -12.38 -19.07 11.01
N LEU A 70 -11.33 -18.67 10.28
CA LEU A 70 -10.39 -19.61 9.66
C LEU A 70 -9.62 -20.42 10.69
N HIS A 71 -9.18 -19.81 11.79
CA HIS A 71 -8.54 -20.54 12.88
C HIS A 71 -9.49 -21.54 13.52
N SER A 72 -10.72 -21.15 13.84
CA SER A 72 -11.72 -22.06 14.40
C SER A 72 -12.05 -23.21 13.45
N TYR A 73 -12.19 -22.92 12.16
CA TYR A 73 -12.40 -23.97 11.16
C TYR A 73 -11.25 -24.96 11.12
N ASN A 74 -10.01 -24.48 11.05
CA ASN A 74 -8.82 -25.34 11.01
C ASN A 74 -8.69 -26.18 12.28
N GLU A 75 -8.92 -25.61 13.46
CA GLU A 75 -8.88 -26.34 14.73
C GLU A 75 -9.91 -27.47 14.79
N ILE A 76 -11.15 -27.20 14.35
CA ILE A 76 -12.22 -28.20 14.31
C ILE A 76 -11.88 -29.29 13.28
N LYS A 77 -11.38 -28.89 12.10
CA LYS A 77 -10.96 -29.82 11.04
C LYS A 77 -9.85 -30.74 11.52
N ASP A 78 -8.81 -30.20 12.13
CA ASP A 78 -7.66 -30.95 12.62
C ASP A 78 -8.05 -31.88 13.78
N GLY A 79 -8.88 -31.39 14.71
CA GLY A 79 -9.44 -32.20 15.79
C GLY A 79 -10.28 -33.36 15.27
N THR A 80 -11.14 -33.11 14.29
CA THR A 80 -11.97 -34.13 13.63
C THR A 80 -11.10 -35.15 12.91
N GLN A 81 -10.10 -34.70 12.15
CA GLN A 81 -9.20 -35.59 11.42
C GLN A 81 -8.37 -36.48 12.38
N ALA A 82 -7.95 -35.95 13.53
CA ALA A 82 -7.28 -36.72 14.56
C ALA A 82 -8.21 -37.79 15.18
N LEU A 83 -9.48 -37.47 15.40
CA LEU A 83 -10.49 -38.43 15.88
C LEU A 83 -10.76 -39.52 14.85
N ILE A 84 -10.91 -39.17 13.57
CA ILE A 84 -11.07 -40.13 12.47
C ILE A 84 -9.85 -41.06 12.40
N GLY A 85 -8.63 -40.53 12.52
CA GLY A 85 -7.42 -41.34 12.53
C GLY A 85 -7.39 -42.35 13.68
N LYS A 86 -7.81 -41.96 14.88
CA LYS A 86 -7.91 -42.89 16.03
C LYS A 86 -9.02 -43.93 15.82
N TYR A 87 -10.16 -43.52 15.29
CA TYR A 87 -11.27 -44.42 14.99
C TYR A 87 -10.87 -45.48 13.95
N ALA A 88 -10.15 -45.09 12.91
CA ALA A 88 -9.59 -45.98 11.89
C ALA A 88 -8.70 -47.07 12.50
N VAL A 89 -7.80 -46.68 13.40
CA VAL A 89 -6.93 -47.63 14.10
C VAL A 89 -7.75 -48.60 14.96
N MET A 90 -8.80 -48.12 15.64
CA MET A 90 -9.65 -48.96 16.49
C MET A 90 -10.49 -49.96 15.71
N THR A 91 -10.99 -49.59 14.53
CA THR A 91 -11.85 -50.44 13.70
C THR A 91 -11.07 -51.28 12.69
N GLY A 92 -9.74 -51.09 12.58
CA GLY A 92 -8.92 -51.72 11.55
C GLY A 92 -9.29 -51.31 10.13
N SER A 93 -9.97 -50.17 9.97
CA SER A 93 -10.38 -49.60 8.67
C SER A 93 -9.42 -48.50 8.26
N THR A 94 -9.41 -48.12 6.99
CA THR A 94 -8.61 -46.97 6.56
C THR A 94 -9.35 -45.66 6.84
N VAL A 95 -8.60 -44.56 6.93
CA VAL A 95 -9.17 -43.21 7.06
C VAL A 95 -10.12 -42.90 5.88
N ARG A 96 -9.82 -43.39 4.68
CA ARG A 96 -10.68 -43.22 3.50
C ARG A 96 -12.02 -43.92 3.69
N ASP A 97 -12.02 -45.16 4.16
CA ASP A 97 -13.26 -45.93 4.37
C ASP A 97 -14.18 -45.25 5.38
N ILE A 98 -13.61 -44.64 6.43
CA ILE A 98 -14.38 -43.90 7.43
C ILE A 98 -14.94 -42.59 6.88
N HIS A 99 -14.17 -41.86 6.07
CA HIS A 99 -14.67 -40.67 5.38
C HIS A 99 -15.85 -41.02 4.46
N GLU A 100 -15.75 -42.13 3.71
CA GLU A 100 -16.85 -42.64 2.87
C GLU A 100 -18.07 -43.08 3.71
N GLN A 101 -17.87 -43.79 4.83
CA GLN A 101 -18.95 -44.18 5.75
C GLN A 101 -19.67 -42.99 6.38
N MET A 102 -18.92 -41.94 6.74
CA MET A 102 -19.45 -40.73 7.38
C MET A 102 -19.96 -39.71 6.36
N SER A 103 -19.93 -40.02 5.05
CA SER A 103 -20.28 -39.09 3.97
C SER A 103 -19.50 -37.76 4.04
N LEU A 104 -18.26 -37.81 4.51
CA LEU A 104 -17.35 -36.68 4.57
C LEU A 104 -16.52 -36.66 3.28
N SER A 105 -16.59 -35.57 2.51
CA SER A 105 -15.74 -35.39 1.35
C SER A 105 -14.30 -35.12 1.80
N LEU A 106 -13.34 -35.86 1.23
CA LEU A 106 -11.90 -35.61 1.40
C LEU A 106 -11.42 -34.37 0.62
N VAL A 107 -12.27 -33.84 -0.26
CA VAL A 107 -11.94 -32.78 -1.21
C VAL A 107 -13.06 -31.74 -1.21
N GLU A 108 -13.11 -30.89 -0.18
CA GLU A 108 -13.64 -29.52 -0.25
C GLU A 108 -12.82 -28.60 0.68
#